data_AF-A0A3D1L3P6-F1
#
_entry.id   AF-A0A3D1L3P6-F1
#
_cell.length_a   1.000
_cell.length_b   1.000
_cell.length_c   1.000
_cell.angle_alpha   90.00
_cell.angle_beta   90.00
_cell.angle_gamma   90.00
#
_symmetry.space_group_name_H-M   'P 1'
#
loop_
_entity.id
_entity.type
_entity.pdbx_description
1 polymer ?
#
loop_
_entity_poly.entity_id
_entity_poly.type
_entity_poly.pdbx_seq_one_letter_code
_entity_poly.pdbx_strand_id
1 'polypeptide(L)'
;MKNKLLLLSTLAIAVFISSCNDEEIEKPVATVNPPAQTIVSGSVTAIELTSTITGTTFSWTVEQNGVSGATPGTGNAIAQTLTTTVLANGTAVYSITPSANGVVGETVTVTITVTPPKITYNAHIKPLITVSCAPCHLASGYNPVKLDQYAVAKSKINNILDRVKREPTAPGFMPNGGTKLSTDKIALLEKWLDDGLLEN
;
A
#
# COMPACT_ATOMS: atom_id res chain seq x y z
N MET A 1 24.23 -91.73 34.76
CA MET A 1 23.72 -90.51 35.43
C MET A 1 24.13 -89.29 34.62
N LYS A 2 23.16 -88.42 34.30
CA LYS A 2 23.28 -87.01 33.89
C LYS A 2 23.53 -86.70 32.41
N ASN A 3 22.41 -86.66 31.68
CA ASN A 3 21.92 -85.64 30.75
C ASN A 3 22.94 -84.72 30.06
N LYS A 4 22.95 -84.73 28.72
CA LYS A 4 23.35 -83.56 27.92
C LYS A 4 22.22 -83.17 26.95
N LEU A 5 21.37 -82.30 27.49
CA LEU A 5 20.73 -81.12 26.90
C LEU A 5 20.75 -80.99 25.36
N LEU A 6 19.58 -81.13 24.74
CA LEU A 6 19.26 -80.61 23.41
C LEU A 6 19.35 -79.07 23.44
N LEU A 7 20.13 -78.46 22.53
CA LEU A 7 19.96 -77.05 22.18
C LEU A 7 19.11 -76.95 20.92
N LEU A 8 17.93 -76.33 21.08
CA LEU A 8 17.04 -75.86 20.02
C LEU A 8 17.76 -74.83 19.15
N SER A 9 17.77 -75.05 17.83
CA SER A 9 18.18 -74.03 16.86
C SER A 9 17.08 -72.96 16.76
N THR A 10 17.33 -71.77 17.32
CA THR A 10 16.48 -70.60 17.09
C THR A 10 16.75 -70.06 15.68
N LEU A 11 15.78 -70.22 14.79
CA LEU A 11 15.74 -69.57 13.48
C LEU A 11 15.46 -68.08 13.71
N ALA A 12 16.48 -67.24 13.62
CA ALA A 12 16.31 -65.80 13.61
C ALA A 12 15.73 -65.38 12.25
N ILE A 13 14.41 -65.16 12.20
CA ILE A 13 13.78 -64.43 11.09
C ILE A 13 14.26 -62.99 11.19
N ALA A 14 15.21 -62.62 10.32
CA ALA A 14 15.52 -61.23 10.06
C ALA A 14 14.30 -60.61 9.38
N VAL A 15 13.44 -59.95 10.16
CA VAL A 15 12.47 -59.00 9.64
C VAL A 15 13.31 -57.86 9.07
N PHE A 16 13.53 -57.87 7.75
CA PHE A 16 13.89 -56.67 7.03
C PHE A 16 12.70 -55.73 7.19
N ILE A 17 12.76 -54.88 8.21
CA ILE A 17 12.03 -53.62 8.23
C ILE A 17 12.53 -52.91 6.97
N SER A 18 11.77 -53.06 5.88
CA SER A 18 11.85 -52.14 4.76
C SER A 18 11.65 -50.78 5.40
N SER A 19 12.76 -50.07 5.60
CA SER A 19 12.78 -48.68 6.02
C SER A 19 11.99 -47.96 4.93
N CYS A 20 10.69 -47.77 5.15
CA CYS A 20 9.96 -46.71 4.50
C CYS A 20 10.67 -45.46 5.00
N ASN A 21 11.65 -45.00 4.23
CA ASN A 21 12.14 -43.65 4.39
C ASN A 21 10.91 -42.81 4.05
N ASP A 22 10.20 -42.31 5.06
CA ASP A 22 9.25 -41.24 4.86
C ASP A 22 10.09 -40.09 4.27
N GLU A 23 10.05 -39.97 2.95
CA GLU A 23 10.74 -38.92 2.23
C GLU A 23 10.06 -37.63 2.65
N GLU A 24 10.69 -36.92 3.58
CA GLU A 24 10.24 -35.60 3.99
C GLU A 24 10.32 -34.70 2.76
N ILE A 25 9.18 -34.49 2.10
CA ILE A 25 9.14 -33.64 0.91
C ILE A 25 9.38 -32.20 1.38
N GLU A 26 10.53 -31.65 1.00
CA GLU A 26 10.92 -30.29 1.33
C GLU A 26 9.83 -29.31 0.87
N LYS A 27 9.27 -28.55 1.81
CA LYS A 27 8.25 -27.54 1.50
C LYS A 27 8.92 -26.31 0.88
N PRO A 28 8.40 -25.77 -0.23
CA PRO A 28 8.97 -24.55 -0.79
C PRO A 28 8.73 -23.38 0.17
N VAL A 29 9.76 -22.56 0.36
CA VAL A 29 9.68 -21.32 1.13
C VAL A 29 9.77 -20.14 0.18
N ALA A 30 8.85 -19.19 0.30
CA ALA A 30 8.90 -17.94 -0.47
C ALA A 30 9.84 -16.95 0.21
N THR A 31 10.88 -16.53 -0.51
CA THR A 31 11.73 -15.38 -0.17
C THR A 31 11.25 -14.17 -0.96
N VAL A 32 10.85 -13.12 -0.23
CA VAL A 32 10.26 -11.91 -0.79
C VAL A 32 11.25 -10.75 -0.67
N ASN A 33 11.52 -10.05 -1.78
CA ASN A 33 12.44 -8.91 -1.79
C ASN A 33 11.88 -7.73 -2.60
N PRO A 34 11.69 -6.54 -1.99
CA PRO A 34 11.78 -6.27 -0.55
C PRO A 34 10.60 -6.89 0.23
N PRO A 35 10.74 -7.18 1.54
CA PRO A 35 9.67 -7.76 2.37
C PRO A 35 8.54 -6.78 2.71
N ALA A 36 8.72 -5.49 2.39
CA ALA A 36 7.69 -4.46 2.40
C ALA A 36 8.15 -3.33 1.47
N GLN A 37 7.21 -2.56 0.92
CA GLN A 37 7.53 -1.43 0.06
C GLN A 37 6.67 -0.21 0.41
N THR A 38 7.26 0.98 0.35
CA THR A 38 6.50 2.24 0.34
C THR A 38 6.71 2.90 -1.02
N ILE A 39 5.63 3.19 -1.73
CA ILE A 39 5.65 3.81 -3.06
C ILE A 39 4.71 5.02 -3.11
N VAL A 40 4.91 5.89 -4.10
CA VAL A 40 3.99 7.00 -4.36
C VAL A 40 2.89 6.53 -5.31
N SER A 41 1.66 7.00 -5.10
CA SER A 41 0.51 6.78 -5.98
C SER A 41 0.87 6.92 -7.46
N GLY A 42 0.47 5.94 -8.27
CA GLY A 42 0.82 5.82 -9.69
C GLY A 42 2.14 5.09 -9.98
N SER A 43 2.89 4.68 -8.95
CA SER A 43 4.11 3.88 -9.12
C SER A 43 3.80 2.39 -9.27
N VAL A 44 4.75 1.67 -9.88
CA VAL A 44 4.70 0.21 -10.03
C VAL A 44 5.39 -0.46 -8.83
N THR A 45 4.80 -1.51 -8.28
CA THR A 45 5.45 -2.36 -7.26
C THR A 45 6.66 -3.09 -7.85
N ALA A 46 7.63 -3.40 -7.01
CA ALA A 46 8.83 -4.12 -7.44
C ALA A 46 9.19 -5.21 -6.42
N ILE A 47 8.27 -6.17 -6.25
CA ILE A 47 8.44 -7.30 -5.33
C ILE A 47 8.88 -8.52 -6.13
N GLU A 48 10.08 -9.01 -5.86
CA GLU A 48 10.63 -10.25 -6.42
C GLU A 48 10.37 -11.43 -5.47
N LEU A 49 9.99 -12.58 -6.04
CA LEU A 49 9.66 -13.82 -5.34
C LEU A 49 10.63 -14.92 -5.78
N THR A 50 11.31 -15.53 -4.81
CA THR A 50 12.29 -16.59 -5.05
C THR A 50 12.12 -17.74 -4.06
N SER A 51 12.66 -18.91 -4.40
CA SER A 51 12.73 -20.07 -3.50
C SER A 51 13.99 -20.87 -3.79
N THR A 52 14.50 -21.58 -2.78
CA THR A 52 15.64 -22.49 -2.93
C THR A 52 15.27 -23.76 -3.70
N ILE A 53 13.99 -24.13 -3.70
CA ILE A 53 13.48 -25.31 -4.43
C ILE A 53 13.26 -24.94 -5.89
N THR A 54 13.99 -25.61 -6.78
CA THR A 54 13.85 -25.41 -8.23
C THR A 54 12.46 -25.82 -8.72
N GLY A 55 11.88 -25.03 -9.62
CA GLY A 55 10.54 -25.28 -10.15
C GLY A 55 9.40 -24.79 -9.24
N THR A 56 9.72 -24.10 -8.14
CA THR A 56 8.71 -23.42 -7.33
C THR A 56 7.94 -22.40 -8.17
N THR A 57 6.63 -22.43 -8.04
CA THR A 57 5.69 -21.44 -8.58
C THR A 57 5.08 -20.65 -7.43
N PHE A 58 4.72 -19.39 -7.68
CA PHE A 58 4.05 -18.55 -6.69
C PHE A 58 2.68 -18.10 -7.22
N SER A 59 1.70 -18.10 -6.32
CA SER A 59 0.40 -17.46 -6.51
C SER A 59 0.14 -16.50 -5.36
N TRP A 60 -0.68 -15.47 -5.59
CA TRP A 60 -1.06 -14.55 -4.55
C TRP A 60 -2.50 -14.06 -4.68
N THR A 61 -3.10 -13.78 -3.52
CA THR A 61 -4.30 -12.95 -3.39
C THR A 61 -3.91 -11.58 -2.84
N VAL A 62 -4.81 -10.61 -2.92
CA VAL A 62 -4.56 -9.26 -2.42
C VAL A 62 -5.79 -8.64 -1.77
N GLU A 63 -5.56 -7.95 -0.65
CA GLU A 63 -6.52 -7.09 0.01
C GLU A 63 -6.06 -5.63 -0.10
N GLN A 64 -6.97 -4.74 -0.50
CA GLN A 64 -6.68 -3.31 -0.68
C GLN A 64 -7.49 -2.48 0.30
N ASN A 65 -6.85 -1.48 0.88
CA ASN A 65 -7.49 -0.46 1.71
C ASN A 65 -6.99 0.92 1.29
N GLY A 66 -7.88 1.80 0.82
CA GLY A 66 -7.52 3.15 0.35
C GLY A 66 -6.66 3.19 -0.92
N VAL A 67 -6.51 2.08 -1.64
CA VAL A 67 -5.77 1.96 -2.91
C VAL A 67 -6.56 1.17 -3.96
N SER A 68 -6.21 1.35 -5.22
CA SER A 68 -6.68 0.57 -6.36
C SER A 68 -5.50 0.13 -7.25
N GLY A 69 -5.75 -0.83 -8.13
CA GLY A 69 -4.78 -1.34 -9.11
C GLY A 69 -4.13 -2.67 -8.72
N ALA A 70 -4.26 -3.10 -7.46
CA ALA A 70 -3.77 -4.42 -7.07
C ALA A 70 -4.74 -5.52 -7.51
N THR A 71 -4.20 -6.62 -8.03
CA THR A 71 -4.98 -7.79 -8.46
C THR A 71 -4.32 -9.11 -8.02
N PRO A 72 -5.11 -10.16 -7.73
CA PRO A 72 -4.58 -11.52 -7.55
C PRO A 72 -3.84 -11.99 -8.81
N GLY A 73 -2.84 -12.87 -8.63
CA GLY A 73 -2.01 -13.29 -9.76
C GLY A 73 -1.07 -14.45 -9.44
N THR A 74 -0.20 -14.74 -10.40
CA THR A 74 0.86 -15.74 -10.32
C THR A 74 2.12 -15.21 -11.01
N GLY A 75 3.27 -15.79 -10.68
CA GLY A 75 4.56 -15.44 -11.28
C GLY A 75 5.65 -15.21 -10.25
N ASN A 76 6.82 -14.76 -10.72
CA ASN A 76 7.98 -14.56 -9.85
C ASN A 76 8.16 -13.11 -9.40
N ALA A 77 7.29 -12.21 -9.84
CA ALA A 77 7.30 -10.81 -9.43
C ALA A 77 5.89 -10.25 -9.34
N ILE A 78 5.66 -9.38 -8.37
CA ILE A 78 4.45 -8.56 -8.26
C ILE A 78 4.83 -7.16 -8.74
N ALA A 79 4.46 -6.87 -9.99
CA ALA A 79 4.68 -5.59 -10.67
C ALA A 79 3.34 -4.99 -11.12
N GLN A 80 2.68 -4.26 -10.23
CA GLN A 80 1.37 -3.67 -10.42
C GLN A 80 1.40 -2.17 -10.12
N THR A 81 0.74 -1.35 -10.93
CA THR A 81 0.60 0.09 -10.68
C THR A 81 -0.46 0.32 -9.63
N LEU A 82 -0.10 0.91 -8.49
CA LEU A 82 -1.04 1.18 -7.40
C LEU A 82 -1.32 2.67 -7.25
N THR A 83 -2.59 3.02 -7.05
CA THR A 83 -3.04 4.42 -6.91
C THR A 83 -3.85 4.57 -5.63
N THR A 84 -3.57 5.60 -4.84
CA THR A 84 -4.40 5.99 -3.69
C THR A 84 -5.77 6.47 -4.16
N THR A 85 -6.86 6.01 -3.53
CA THR A 85 -8.23 6.45 -3.88
C THR A 85 -8.65 7.74 -3.18
N VAL A 86 -7.93 8.13 -2.14
CA VAL A 86 -8.12 9.37 -1.36
C VAL A 86 -6.76 10.03 -1.10
N LEU A 87 -6.74 11.26 -0.61
CA LEU A 87 -5.51 11.97 -0.21
C LEU A 87 -4.96 11.51 1.15
N ALA A 88 -4.93 10.19 1.36
CA ALA A 88 -4.36 9.55 2.53
C ALA A 88 -3.56 8.33 2.09
N ASN A 89 -2.66 7.86 2.97
CA ASN A 89 -1.93 6.62 2.72
C ASN A 89 -2.93 5.46 2.68
N GLY A 90 -2.68 4.52 1.77
CA GLY A 90 -3.40 3.26 1.72
C GLY A 90 -2.45 2.07 1.60
N THR A 91 -3.00 0.87 1.63
CA THR A 91 -2.22 -0.37 1.66
C THR A 91 -2.76 -1.42 0.70
N ALA A 92 -1.86 -2.12 0.03
CA ALA A 92 -2.14 -3.41 -0.61
C ALA A 92 -1.37 -4.51 0.13
N VAL A 93 -2.08 -5.50 0.66
CA VAL A 93 -1.51 -6.64 1.38
C VAL A 93 -1.63 -7.87 0.48
N TYR A 94 -0.50 -8.36 -0.03
CA TYR A 94 -0.45 -9.57 -0.84
C TYR A 94 -0.14 -10.77 0.04
N SER A 95 -0.89 -11.86 -0.16
CA SER A 95 -0.69 -13.15 0.49
C SER A 95 -0.14 -14.14 -0.53
N ILE A 96 1.16 -14.44 -0.46
CA ILE A 96 1.90 -15.23 -1.44
C ILE A 96 2.04 -16.67 -0.96
N THR A 97 1.64 -17.62 -1.80
CA THR A 97 1.75 -19.06 -1.54
C THR A 97 2.68 -19.71 -2.57
N PRO A 98 3.84 -20.26 -2.15
CA PRO A 98 4.71 -21.03 -3.03
C PRO A 98 4.22 -22.48 -3.18
N SER A 99 4.48 -23.11 -4.32
CA SER A 99 4.18 -24.52 -4.57
C SER A 99 5.24 -25.15 -5.47
N ALA A 100 5.73 -26.33 -5.08
CA ALA A 100 6.74 -27.10 -5.81
C ALA A 100 6.46 -28.60 -5.63
N ASN A 101 6.61 -29.40 -6.69
CA ASN A 101 6.45 -30.86 -6.65
C ASN A 101 5.13 -31.36 -6.01
N GLY A 102 4.04 -30.60 -6.18
CA GLY A 102 2.74 -30.92 -5.58
C GLY A 102 2.60 -30.57 -4.09
N VAL A 103 3.63 -29.99 -3.48
CA VAL A 103 3.63 -29.55 -2.08
C VAL A 103 3.45 -28.04 -2.01
N VAL A 104 2.45 -27.63 -1.24
CA VAL A 104 2.16 -26.22 -0.94
C VAL A 104 2.97 -25.80 0.27
N GLY A 105 3.72 -24.70 0.12
CA GLY A 105 4.47 -24.10 1.20
C GLY A 105 3.64 -23.14 2.05
N GLU A 106 4.28 -22.55 3.05
CA GLU A 106 3.61 -21.56 3.92
C GLU A 106 3.35 -20.25 3.18
N THR A 107 2.19 -19.64 3.46
CA THR A 107 1.84 -18.34 2.91
C THR A 107 2.61 -17.24 3.62
N VAL A 108 3.28 -16.38 2.85
CA VAL A 108 3.99 -15.19 3.34
C VAL A 108 3.25 -13.93 2.90
N THR A 109 3.19 -12.92 3.76
CA THR A 109 2.55 -11.65 3.44
C THR A 109 3.58 -10.58 3.11
N VAL A 110 3.26 -9.71 2.15
CA VAL A 110 3.99 -8.46 1.87
C VAL A 110 3.01 -7.30 1.88
N THR A 111 3.36 -6.24 2.59
CA THR A 111 2.56 -5.03 2.65
C THR A 111 3.21 -3.93 1.80
N ILE A 112 2.44 -3.41 0.86
CA ILE A 112 2.78 -2.22 0.09
C ILE A 112 2.00 -1.04 0.65
N THR A 113 2.71 -0.05 1.18
CA THR A 113 2.13 1.24 1.55
C THR A 113 2.22 2.18 0.35
N VAL A 114 1.09 2.77 -0.03
CA VAL A 114 1.02 3.74 -1.13
C VAL A 114 0.70 5.12 -0.55
N THR A 115 1.60 6.07 -0.75
CA THR A 115 1.41 7.45 -0.29
C THR A 115 0.81 8.31 -1.40
N PRO A 116 -0.10 9.26 -1.11
CA PRO A 116 -0.63 10.16 -2.12
C PRO A 116 0.48 11.06 -2.72
N PRO A 117 0.30 11.61 -3.93
CA PRO A 117 1.25 12.55 -4.48
C PRO A 117 1.30 13.83 -3.63
N LYS A 118 2.40 14.57 -3.72
CA LYS A 118 2.50 15.88 -3.07
C LYS A 118 1.57 16.88 -3.75
N ILE A 119 0.99 17.76 -2.96
CA ILE A 119 0.19 18.88 -3.42
C ILE A 119 1.09 20.11 -3.54
N THR A 120 0.96 20.78 -4.67
CA THR A 120 1.77 21.96 -5.03
C THR A 120 0.86 23.08 -5.47
N TYR A 121 1.32 24.31 -5.30
CA TYR A 121 0.48 25.48 -5.51
C TYR A 121 0.01 25.58 -6.97
N ASN A 122 0.95 25.50 -7.93
CA ASN A 122 0.65 25.70 -9.34
C ASN A 122 -0.24 24.60 -9.92
N ALA A 123 0.01 23.34 -9.55
CA ALA A 123 -0.74 22.21 -10.10
C ALA A 123 -2.13 22.03 -9.45
N HIS A 124 -2.29 22.38 -8.17
CA HIS A 124 -3.49 21.99 -7.40
C HIS A 124 -4.23 23.17 -6.78
N ILE A 125 -3.53 24.07 -6.12
CA ILE A 125 -4.15 25.12 -5.29
C ILE A 125 -4.61 26.31 -6.12
N LYS A 126 -3.82 26.74 -7.11
CA LYS A 126 -4.17 27.84 -8.01
C LYS A 126 -5.44 27.55 -8.84
N PRO A 127 -5.63 26.36 -9.43
CA PRO A 127 -6.91 25.99 -10.05
C PRO A 127 -8.09 26.03 -9.07
N LEU A 128 -7.90 25.52 -7.84
CA LEU A 128 -8.94 25.55 -6.80
C LEU A 128 -9.36 26.99 -6.46
N ILE A 129 -8.40 27.89 -6.30
CA ILE A 129 -8.63 29.32 -6.02
C ILE A 129 -9.39 29.98 -7.19
N THR A 130 -8.98 29.70 -8.42
CA THR A 130 -9.63 30.23 -9.63
C THR A 130 -11.10 29.83 -9.72
N VAL A 131 -11.45 28.61 -9.30
CA VAL A 131 -12.84 28.12 -9.40
C VAL A 131 -13.66 28.49 -8.17
N SER A 132 -13.08 28.46 -6.97
CA SER A 132 -13.85 28.50 -5.71
C SER A 132 -13.71 29.81 -4.93
N CYS A 133 -12.78 30.70 -5.31
CA CYS A 133 -12.51 31.97 -4.62
C CYS A 133 -12.62 33.20 -5.54
N ALA A 134 -12.73 32.98 -6.85
CA ALA A 134 -12.99 34.01 -7.83
C ALA A 134 -14.42 34.57 -7.73
N PRO A 135 -14.65 35.80 -8.24
CA PRO A 135 -13.65 36.74 -8.74
C PRO A 135 -12.91 37.48 -7.62
N CYS A 136 -13.39 37.40 -6.38
CA CYS A 136 -13.00 38.31 -5.31
C CYS A 136 -11.51 38.25 -4.97
N HIS A 137 -10.93 37.05 -4.84
CA HIS A 137 -9.54 36.85 -4.40
C HIS A 137 -8.52 36.68 -5.54
N LEU A 138 -8.88 37.05 -6.77
CA LEU A 138 -7.96 37.07 -7.91
C LEU A 138 -7.30 38.44 -8.08
N ALA A 139 -6.22 38.51 -8.87
CA ALA A 139 -5.51 39.74 -9.19
C ALA A 139 -6.45 40.87 -9.67
N SER A 140 -7.41 40.55 -10.54
CA SER A 140 -8.44 41.46 -11.05
C SER A 140 -9.65 41.62 -10.10
N GLY A 141 -9.66 40.91 -8.98
CA GLY A 141 -10.75 40.88 -8.02
C GLY A 141 -10.88 42.11 -7.13
N TYR A 142 -12.05 42.26 -6.52
CA TYR A 142 -12.37 43.36 -5.61
C TYR A 142 -11.72 43.24 -4.22
N ASN A 143 -11.26 42.06 -3.81
CA ASN A 143 -10.59 41.88 -2.52
C ASN A 143 -9.08 42.20 -2.65
N PRO A 144 -8.47 42.92 -1.69
CA PRO A 144 -7.04 43.22 -1.73
C PRO A 144 -6.16 41.96 -1.55
N VAL A 145 -6.68 40.87 -0.98
CA VAL A 145 -5.95 39.61 -0.80
C VAL A 145 -5.98 38.79 -2.10
N LYS A 146 -4.85 38.77 -2.82
CA LYS A 146 -4.66 38.12 -4.12
C LYS A 146 -4.16 36.68 -3.99
N LEU A 147 -5.08 35.75 -3.76
CA LEU A 147 -4.74 34.35 -3.49
C LEU A 147 -4.24 33.60 -4.73
N ASP A 148 -4.42 34.15 -5.92
CA ASP A 148 -3.86 33.62 -7.17
C ASP A 148 -2.34 33.85 -7.32
N GLN A 149 -1.71 34.50 -6.34
CA GLN A 149 -0.27 34.60 -6.20
C GLN A 149 0.25 33.65 -5.11
N TYR A 150 1.25 32.82 -5.44
CA TYR A 150 1.85 31.84 -4.52
C TYR A 150 2.24 32.45 -3.17
N ALA A 151 3.02 33.54 -3.19
CA ALA A 151 3.51 34.18 -1.97
C ALA A 151 2.38 34.63 -1.04
N VAL A 152 1.28 35.15 -1.60
CA VAL A 152 0.12 35.60 -0.83
C VAL A 152 -0.63 34.40 -0.28
N ALA A 153 -0.97 33.41 -1.11
CA ALA A 153 -1.64 32.18 -0.67
C ALA A 153 -0.86 31.48 0.45
N LYS A 154 0.46 31.35 0.29
CA LYS A 154 1.37 30.76 1.26
C LYS A 154 1.30 31.50 2.60
N SER A 155 1.40 32.83 2.58
CA SER A 155 1.36 33.64 3.79
C SER A 155 0.00 33.63 4.51
N LYS A 156 -1.07 33.23 3.81
CA LYS A 156 -2.46 33.28 4.32
C LYS A 156 -3.08 31.92 4.57
N ILE A 157 -2.39 30.80 4.28
CA ILE A 157 -2.96 29.45 4.32
C ILE A 157 -3.71 29.13 5.63
N ASN A 158 -3.15 29.47 6.79
CA ASN A 158 -3.81 29.24 8.07
C ASN A 158 -5.12 30.04 8.21
N ASN A 159 -5.14 31.30 7.74
CA ASN A 159 -6.35 32.11 7.74
C ASN A 159 -7.37 31.60 6.71
N ILE A 160 -6.92 31.13 5.55
CA ILE A 160 -7.78 30.52 4.55
C ILE A 160 -8.47 29.29 5.15
N LEU A 161 -7.68 28.35 5.72
CA LEU A 161 -8.18 27.12 6.34
C LEU A 161 -9.19 27.39 7.45
N ASP A 162 -8.89 28.33 8.36
CA ASP A 162 -9.82 28.75 9.40
C ASP A 162 -11.15 29.24 8.80
N ARG A 163 -11.11 30.08 7.76
CA ARG A 163 -12.33 30.68 7.20
C ARG A 163 -13.17 29.72 6.35
N VAL A 164 -12.54 28.82 5.58
CA VAL A 164 -13.26 27.86 4.71
C VAL A 164 -13.84 26.67 5.46
N LYS A 165 -13.33 26.37 6.66
CA LYS A 165 -13.84 25.29 7.52
C LYS A 165 -15.04 25.70 8.36
N ARG A 166 -15.25 27.00 8.58
CA ARG A 166 -16.39 27.54 9.33
C ARG A 166 -17.73 27.09 8.74
N GLU A 167 -18.76 27.08 9.57
CA GLU A 167 -20.14 26.87 9.09
C GLU A 167 -20.63 28.08 8.28
N PRO A 168 -21.50 27.89 7.27
CA PRO A 168 -21.91 28.98 6.37
C PRO A 168 -22.50 30.21 7.04
N THR A 169 -23.13 30.02 8.20
CA THR A 169 -23.76 31.11 8.98
C THR A 169 -22.81 31.75 9.99
N ALA A 170 -21.60 31.21 10.17
CA ALA A 170 -20.66 31.72 11.15
C ALA A 170 -19.99 33.02 10.67
N PRO A 171 -19.77 34.01 11.55
CA PRO A 171 -19.03 35.22 11.19
C PRO A 171 -17.68 34.90 10.56
N GLY A 172 -17.34 35.58 9.48
CA GLY A 172 -16.05 35.43 8.79
C GLY A 172 -15.90 34.18 7.91
N PHE A 173 -16.95 33.35 7.79
CA PHE A 173 -17.03 32.25 6.83
C PHE A 173 -16.64 32.70 5.41
N MET A 174 -15.93 31.82 4.71
CA MET A 174 -15.65 31.98 3.28
C MET A 174 -15.96 30.68 2.53
N PRO A 175 -16.56 30.75 1.33
CA PRO A 175 -16.88 31.97 0.57
C PRO A 175 -18.07 32.77 1.14
N ASN A 176 -17.95 34.09 1.27
CA ASN A 176 -18.98 34.94 1.88
C ASN A 176 -20.29 34.90 1.07
N GLY A 177 -21.38 34.43 1.70
CA GLY A 177 -22.67 34.23 1.04
C GLY A 177 -22.68 33.14 -0.04
N GLY A 178 -21.61 32.36 -0.16
CA GLY A 178 -21.46 31.27 -1.13
C GLY A 178 -21.59 29.88 -0.52
N THR A 179 -21.44 28.86 -1.35
CA THR A 179 -21.46 27.46 -0.90
C THR A 179 -20.15 27.09 -0.22
N LYS A 180 -20.23 26.34 0.88
CA LYS A 180 -19.06 25.76 1.57
C LYS A 180 -18.26 24.86 0.63
N LEU A 181 -16.94 24.93 0.73
CA LEU A 181 -16.06 24.00 0.00
C LEU A 181 -16.36 22.56 0.43
N SER A 182 -16.29 21.63 -0.51
CA SER A 182 -16.35 20.21 -0.19
C SER A 182 -15.14 19.79 0.64
N THR A 183 -15.29 18.70 1.40
CA THR A 183 -14.21 18.12 2.22
C THR A 183 -12.94 17.87 1.41
N ASP A 184 -13.04 17.34 0.18
CA ASP A 184 -11.87 17.08 -0.68
C ASP A 184 -11.12 18.36 -1.07
N LYS A 185 -11.84 19.47 -1.30
CA LYS A 185 -11.22 20.77 -1.61
C LYS A 185 -10.50 21.35 -0.39
N ILE A 186 -11.06 21.15 0.80
CA ILE A 186 -10.42 21.55 2.06
C ILE A 186 -9.18 20.68 2.31
N ALA A 187 -9.28 19.37 2.07
CA ALA A 187 -8.18 18.42 2.22
C ALA A 187 -6.99 18.75 1.29
N LEU A 188 -7.24 19.28 0.08
CA LEU A 188 -6.16 19.80 -0.77
C LEU A 188 -5.39 20.96 -0.13
N LEU A 189 -6.09 21.91 0.50
CA LEU A 189 -5.47 23.05 1.17
C LEU A 189 -4.67 22.62 2.41
N GLU A 190 -5.23 21.69 3.20
CA GLU A 190 -4.54 21.10 4.36
C GLU A 190 -3.31 20.31 3.92
N LYS A 191 -3.46 19.46 2.91
CA LYS A 191 -2.35 18.65 2.41
C LYS A 191 -1.24 19.52 1.80
N TRP A 192 -1.57 20.63 1.14
CA TRP A 192 -0.56 21.59 0.69
C TRP A 192 0.23 22.22 1.84
N LEU A 193 -0.44 22.50 2.97
CA LEU A 193 0.22 22.95 4.19
C LEU A 193 1.16 21.86 4.73
N ASP A 194 0.68 20.62 4.83
CA ASP A 194 1.43 19.49 5.37
C ASP A 194 2.62 19.08 4.47
N ASP A 195 2.49 19.21 3.14
CA ASP A 195 3.55 18.95 2.17
C ASP A 195 4.64 20.06 2.16
N GLY A 196 4.49 21.11 2.96
CA GLY A 196 5.48 22.18 3.13
C GLY A 196 5.27 23.40 2.23
N LEU A 197 4.04 23.63 1.76
CA LEU A 197 3.65 24.77 0.94
C LEU A 197 4.47 24.90 -0.36
N LEU A 198 4.65 23.77 -1.06
CA LEU A 198 5.43 23.68 -2.29
C LEU A 198 4.81 24.51 -3.41
N GLU A 199 5.63 25.22 -4.19
CA GLU A 199 5.13 26.01 -5.32
C GLU A 199 4.88 25.14 -6.57
N ASN A 200 5.84 24.27 -6.87
CA ASN A 200 5.87 23.40 -8.06
C ASN A 200 5.93 21.94 -7.68
#